data_AF-A0A2J0UHJ2-F1
#
_entry.id   AF-A0A2J0UHJ2-F1
#
_cell.length_a   1.000
_cell.length_b   1.000
_cell.length_c   1.000
_cell.angle_alpha   90.00
_cell.angle_beta   90.00
_cell.angle_gamma   90.00
#
_symmetry.space_group_name_H-M   'P 1'
#
loop_
_entity.id
_entity.type
_entity.pdbx_description
1 polymer ?
#
loop_
_entity_poly.entity_id
_entity_poly.type
_entity_poly.pdbx_seq_one_letter_code
_entity_poly.pdbx_strand_id
1 'polypeptide(L)'
;MRWPWSAAPSPRLEDAQADVLLQDLLSRDAKRITDAARMVARLFTPASLDALAAQVDLVERSCQRIALGGMLISNQAHLKAALQRLRYWRAREGCLCALYASYVFFNPAPLLEQGHVQLLGRGEAEDGWGECYRVTCTSCTQPWSATEREYHYPWWEWKAG
;
A
#
# COMPACT_ATOMS: atom_id res chain seq x y z
N MET A 1 -2.67 23.12 37.91
CA MET A 1 -3.50 23.17 36.69
C MET A 1 -2.58 22.90 35.50
N ARG A 2 -2.74 21.78 34.79
CA ARG A 2 -1.94 21.47 33.59
C ARG A 2 -2.73 21.91 32.36
N TRP A 3 -2.21 22.88 31.63
CA TRP A 3 -2.75 23.35 30.36
C TRP A 3 -2.63 22.22 29.31
N PRO A 4 -3.67 21.87 28.55
CA PRO A 4 -3.53 20.85 27.52
C PRO A 4 -2.70 21.45 26.39
N TRP A 5 -1.65 20.75 25.98
CA TRP A 5 -0.88 21.13 24.80
C TRP A 5 -1.83 21.21 23.60
N SER A 6 -1.98 22.39 23.02
CA SER A 6 -2.48 22.50 21.65
C SER A 6 -1.47 21.75 20.78
N ALA A 7 -1.82 20.54 20.35
CA ALA A 7 -1.05 19.87 19.32
C ALA A 7 -0.97 20.82 18.12
N ALA A 8 0.24 21.03 17.59
CA ALA A 8 0.40 21.80 16.37
C ALA A 8 -0.58 21.25 15.31
N PRO A 9 -1.29 22.12 14.58
CA PRO A 9 -2.24 21.67 13.57
C PRO A 9 -1.54 20.73 12.59
N SER A 10 -2.23 19.65 12.19
CA SER A 10 -1.73 18.70 11.22
C SER A 10 -1.33 19.42 9.93
N PRO A 11 -0.19 19.08 9.31
CA PRO A 11 0.20 19.67 8.04
C PRO A 11 -0.88 19.41 6.98
N ARG A 12 -1.03 20.36 6.06
CA ARG A 12 -1.90 20.26 4.89
C ARG A 12 -1.06 20.15 3.63
N LEU A 13 -1.51 19.34 2.68
CA LEU A 13 -0.85 19.14 1.39
C LEU A 13 -1.64 19.81 0.28
N GLU A 14 -0.93 20.29 -0.75
CA GLU A 14 -1.56 20.89 -1.94
C GLU A 14 -2.25 19.84 -2.82
N ASP A 15 -1.66 18.64 -2.93
CA ASP A 15 -2.28 17.51 -3.61
C ASP A 15 -3.46 16.99 -2.78
N ALA A 16 -4.68 17.13 -3.32
CA ALA A 16 -5.91 16.84 -2.58
C ALA A 16 -6.04 15.37 -2.14
N GLN A 17 -5.59 14.43 -2.97
CA GLN A 17 -5.60 13.00 -2.63
C GLN A 17 -4.63 12.72 -1.47
N ALA A 18 -3.41 13.24 -1.56
CA ALA A 18 -2.42 13.13 -0.50
C ALA A 18 -2.88 13.80 0.79
N ASP A 19 -3.52 14.98 0.72
CA ASP A 19 -4.01 15.69 1.91
C ASP A 19 -5.04 14.86 2.66
N VAL A 20 -6.05 14.31 1.96
CA VAL A 20 -7.07 13.45 2.58
C VAL A 20 -6.42 12.22 3.23
N LEU A 21 -5.55 11.53 2.50
CA LEU A 21 -4.85 10.35 3.03
C LEU A 21 -3.98 10.69 4.24
N LEU A 22 -3.31 11.85 4.24
CA LEU A 22 -2.51 12.31 5.36
C LEU A 22 -3.39 12.62 6.58
N GLN A 23 -4.51 13.32 6.41
CA GLN A 23 -5.42 13.60 7.53
C GLN A 23 -5.97 12.32 8.15
N ASP A 24 -6.29 11.30 7.33
CA ASP A 24 -6.73 10.00 7.83
C ASP A 24 -5.63 9.25 8.58
N LEU A 25 -4.41 9.25 8.07
CA LEU A 25 -3.23 8.65 8.73
C LEU A 25 -2.88 9.34 10.06
N LEU A 26 -3.17 10.63 10.20
CA LEU A 26 -2.91 11.40 11.43
C LEU A 26 -4.11 11.47 12.38
N SER A 27 -5.25 10.89 12.02
CA SER A 27 -6.54 11.05 12.71
C SER A 27 -6.61 10.46 14.13
N ARG A 28 -5.67 9.59 14.50
CA ARG A 28 -5.73 8.71 15.68
C ARG A 28 -6.90 7.71 15.71
N ASP A 29 -7.68 7.64 14.63
CA ASP A 29 -8.76 6.68 14.47
C ASP A 29 -8.21 5.41 13.77
N ALA A 30 -8.27 4.27 14.45
CA ALA A 30 -7.70 3.02 13.96
C ALA A 30 -8.29 2.57 12.61
N LYS A 31 -9.59 2.81 12.37
CA LYS A 31 -10.24 2.45 11.11
C LYS A 31 -9.77 3.37 9.99
N ARG A 32 -9.79 4.69 10.20
CA ARG A 32 -9.33 5.66 9.19
C ARG A 32 -7.86 5.45 8.83
N ILE A 33 -7.00 5.21 9.82
CA ILE A 33 -5.58 4.88 9.59
C ILE A 33 -5.45 3.61 8.74
N THR A 34 -6.20 2.56 9.09
CA THR A 34 -6.15 1.28 8.35
C THR A 34 -6.60 1.44 6.91
N ASP A 35 -7.71 2.14 6.67
CA ASP A 35 -8.26 2.37 5.33
C ASP A 35 -7.29 3.21 4.47
N ALA A 36 -6.77 4.31 5.02
CA ALA A 36 -5.79 5.14 4.34
C ALA A 36 -4.48 4.40 4.07
N ALA A 37 -4.00 3.59 5.01
CA ALA A 37 -2.82 2.75 4.81
C ALA A 37 -3.02 1.74 3.66
N ARG A 38 -4.19 1.12 3.55
CA ARG A 38 -4.51 0.23 2.42
C ARG A 38 -4.50 0.97 1.08
N MET A 39 -4.94 2.22 1.05
CA MET A 39 -4.89 3.05 -0.16
C MET A 39 -3.46 3.43 -0.50
N VAL A 40 -2.68 3.94 0.46
CA VAL A 40 -1.28 4.32 0.25
C VAL A 40 -0.43 3.14 -0.19
N ALA A 41 -0.60 1.96 0.41
CA ALA A 41 0.13 0.74 0.02
C ALA A 41 -0.03 0.37 -1.47
N ARG A 42 -1.10 0.85 -2.13
CA ARG A 42 -1.42 0.59 -3.54
C ARG A 42 -1.42 1.85 -4.41
N LEU A 43 -0.92 2.98 -3.92
CA LEU A 43 -0.98 4.28 -4.60
C LEU A 43 0.10 4.41 -5.68
N PHE A 44 -0.26 4.86 -6.90
CA PHE A 44 0.71 5.07 -7.98
C PHE A 44 0.82 6.50 -8.49
N THR A 45 -0.06 7.41 -8.04
CA THR A 45 -0.05 8.81 -8.45
C THR A 45 1.27 9.48 -8.01
N PRO A 46 2.17 9.89 -8.94
CA PRO A 46 3.49 10.39 -8.56
C PRO A 46 3.42 11.64 -7.68
N ALA A 47 2.54 12.60 -8.00
CA ALA A 47 2.36 13.82 -7.22
C ALA A 47 1.93 13.52 -5.77
N SER A 48 0.95 12.61 -5.59
CA SER A 48 0.50 12.22 -4.25
C SER A 48 1.57 11.43 -3.49
N LEU A 49 2.34 10.59 -4.18
CA LEU A 49 3.46 9.86 -3.58
C LEU A 49 4.58 10.82 -3.14
N ASP A 50 4.94 11.81 -3.95
CA ASP A 50 5.94 12.82 -3.59
C ASP A 50 5.48 13.60 -2.35
N ALA A 51 4.23 14.07 -2.33
CA ALA A 51 3.68 14.83 -1.21
C ALA A 51 3.60 14.01 0.10
N LEU A 52 3.16 12.75 0.03
CA LEU A 52 3.09 11.86 1.20
C LEU A 52 4.47 11.38 1.67
N ALA A 53 5.39 11.10 0.75
CA ALA A 53 6.73 10.62 1.08
C ALA A 53 7.51 11.64 1.91
N ALA A 54 7.28 12.93 1.69
CA ALA A 54 7.84 14.00 2.53
C ALA A 54 7.38 13.92 4.00
N GLN A 55 6.23 13.29 4.28
CA GLN A 55 5.62 13.19 5.60
C GLN A 55 5.79 11.81 6.26
N VAL A 56 6.51 10.87 5.64
CA VAL A 56 6.55 9.46 6.10
C VAL A 56 7.00 9.28 7.55
N ASP A 57 7.98 10.07 8.00
CA ASP A 57 8.48 9.97 9.38
C ASP A 57 7.48 10.55 10.40
N LEU A 58 6.68 11.54 10.00
CA LEU A 58 5.57 12.06 10.82
C LEU A 58 4.45 11.03 10.94
N VAL A 59 4.08 10.38 9.83
CA VAL A 59 3.06 9.32 9.82
C VAL A 59 3.47 8.17 10.73
N GLU A 60 4.71 7.68 10.61
CA GLU A 60 5.21 6.59 11.44
C GLU A 60 5.16 6.94 12.93
N ARG A 61 5.71 8.09 13.33
CA ARG A 61 5.69 8.53 14.73
C ARG A 61 4.27 8.68 15.28
N SER A 62 3.35 9.19 14.47
CA SER A 62 1.96 9.42 14.88
C SER A 62 1.20 8.11 15.09
N CYS A 63 1.56 7.07 14.34
CA CYS A 63 0.89 5.77 14.41
C CYS A 63 1.53 4.78 15.41
N GLN A 64 2.76 5.01 15.87
CA GLN A 64 3.58 4.03 16.61
C GLN A 64 2.90 3.41 17.85
N ARG A 65 1.93 4.09 18.47
CA ARG A 65 1.25 3.62 19.69
C ARG A 65 -0.24 3.36 19.51
N ILE A 66 -0.72 3.32 18.28
CA ILE A 66 -2.13 3.11 17.99
C ILE A 66 -2.36 1.62 17.77
N ALA A 67 -3.21 1.02 18.58
CA ALA A 67 -3.66 -0.35 18.36
C ALA A 67 -4.61 -0.38 17.16
N LEU A 68 -4.12 -0.81 15.99
CA LEU A 68 -4.93 -0.89 14.76
C LEU A 68 -5.85 -2.11 14.72
N GLY A 69 -5.72 -3.03 15.69
CA GLY A 69 -6.51 -4.25 15.74
C GLY A 69 -6.25 -5.18 14.55
N GLY A 70 -7.29 -5.93 14.18
CA GLY A 70 -7.22 -7.02 13.21
C GLY A 70 -7.41 -8.36 13.90
N MET A 71 -8.29 -9.19 13.35
CA MET A 71 -8.65 -10.48 13.94
C MET A 71 -7.72 -11.60 13.45
N LEU A 72 -7.54 -11.72 12.13
CA LEU A 72 -6.76 -12.80 11.50
C LEU A 72 -5.38 -12.30 11.01
N ILE A 73 -5.33 -11.13 10.38
CA ILE A 73 -4.11 -10.35 10.20
C ILE A 73 -4.23 -9.07 11.02
N SER A 74 -3.16 -8.72 11.71
CA SER A 74 -2.97 -7.36 12.22
C SER A 74 -3.10 -6.32 11.12
N ASN A 75 -3.93 -5.32 11.34
CA ASN A 75 -4.04 -4.15 10.44
C ASN A 75 -2.73 -3.35 10.34
N GLN A 76 -1.77 -3.61 11.24
CA GLN A 76 -0.41 -3.09 11.16
C GLN A 76 0.31 -3.47 9.86
N ALA A 77 -0.07 -4.59 9.23
CA ALA A 77 0.49 -5.00 7.94
C ALA A 77 0.25 -3.96 6.84
N HIS A 78 -0.93 -3.32 6.84
CA HIS A 78 -1.27 -2.27 5.87
C HIS A 78 -0.43 -1.02 6.10
N LEU A 79 -0.28 -0.58 7.36
CA LEU A 79 0.54 0.57 7.69
C LEU A 79 2.01 0.32 7.37
N LYS A 80 2.53 -0.89 7.65
CA LYS A 80 3.90 -1.27 7.28
C LYS A 80 4.11 -1.18 5.76
N ALA A 81 3.19 -1.71 4.96
CA ALA A 81 3.27 -1.66 3.50
C ALA A 81 3.19 -0.22 2.97
N ALA A 82 2.32 0.62 3.54
CA ALA A 82 2.23 2.04 3.21
C ALA A 82 3.55 2.78 3.49
N LEU A 83 4.12 2.61 4.69
CA LEU A 83 5.39 3.23 5.07
C LEU A 83 6.55 2.74 4.19
N GLN A 84 6.61 1.44 3.90
CA GLN A 84 7.61 0.86 3.01
C GLN A 84 7.52 1.49 1.62
N ARG A 85 6.31 1.61 1.05
CA ARG A 85 6.09 2.22 -0.26
C ARG A 85 6.55 3.67 -0.31
N LEU A 86 6.17 4.48 0.69
CA LEU A 86 6.57 5.88 0.77
C LEU A 86 8.09 6.04 0.90
N ARG A 87 8.76 5.18 1.68
CA ARG A 87 10.23 5.19 1.80
C ARG A 87 10.92 4.78 0.50
N TYR A 88 10.44 3.72 -0.14
CA TYR A 88 10.96 3.24 -1.41
C TYR A 88 10.85 4.31 -2.50
N TRP A 89 9.71 5.01 -2.54
CA TRP A 89 9.50 6.16 -3.42
C TRP A 89 10.44 7.32 -3.09
N ARG A 90 10.52 7.72 -1.81
CA ARG A 90 11.40 8.81 -1.34
C ARG A 90 12.86 8.58 -1.72
N ALA A 91 13.33 7.35 -1.55
CA ALA A 91 14.71 6.96 -1.83
C ALA A 91 14.97 6.70 -3.33
N ARG A 92 13.93 6.76 -4.18
CA ARG A 92 14.03 6.49 -5.63
C ARG A 92 14.66 5.13 -5.95
N GLU A 93 14.35 4.12 -5.15
CA GLU A 93 14.94 2.76 -5.21
C GLU A 93 14.61 2.02 -6.52
N GLY A 94 13.61 2.48 -7.28
CA GLY A 94 13.29 1.95 -8.61
C GLY A 94 11.78 1.89 -8.87
N CYS A 95 11.37 0.93 -9.70
CA CYS A 95 9.96 0.75 -10.02
C CYS A 95 9.18 0.22 -8.80
N LEU A 96 7.98 0.76 -8.56
CA LEU A 96 7.10 0.35 -7.46
C LEU A 96 6.62 -1.11 -7.57
N CYS A 97 6.73 -1.74 -8.75
CA CYS A 97 6.37 -3.15 -8.92
C CYS A 97 7.24 -4.10 -8.08
N ALA A 98 8.46 -3.69 -7.70
CA ALA A 98 9.32 -4.47 -6.81
C ALA A 98 8.67 -4.73 -5.43
N LEU A 99 7.64 -3.96 -5.07
CA LEU A 99 6.93 -4.10 -3.80
C LEU A 99 5.76 -5.08 -3.86
N TYR A 100 5.35 -5.61 -5.02
CA TYR A 100 4.18 -6.48 -5.13
C TYR A 100 4.24 -7.70 -4.21
N ALA A 101 5.39 -8.38 -4.15
CA ALA A 101 5.61 -9.54 -3.30
C ALA A 101 5.62 -9.23 -1.79
N SER A 102 5.87 -7.97 -1.40
CA SER A 102 5.93 -7.57 0.01
C SER A 102 4.55 -7.35 0.66
N TYR A 103 3.47 -7.32 -0.13
CA TYR A 103 2.14 -7.00 0.36
C TYR A 103 1.09 -7.94 -0.22
N VAL A 104 0.69 -8.93 0.59
CA VAL A 104 -0.22 -10.03 0.16
C VAL A 104 -1.62 -9.59 -0.28
N PHE A 105 -2.00 -8.33 -0.05
CA PHE A 105 -3.29 -7.78 -0.49
C PHE A 105 -3.20 -7.01 -1.82
N PHE A 106 -2.10 -7.17 -2.55
CA PHE A 106 -1.93 -6.59 -3.89
C PHE A 106 -2.69 -7.42 -4.93
N ASN A 107 -3.97 -7.12 -5.13
CA ASN A 107 -4.76 -7.75 -6.19
C ASN A 107 -4.29 -7.26 -7.58
N PRO A 108 -4.01 -8.15 -8.56
CA PRO A 108 -3.63 -7.78 -9.92
C PRO A 108 -4.75 -7.11 -10.71
N ALA A 109 -6.03 -7.34 -10.39
CA ALA A 109 -7.15 -6.79 -11.16
C ALA A 109 -7.17 -5.25 -11.20
N PRO A 110 -7.08 -4.52 -10.07
CA PRO A 110 -6.95 -3.06 -10.10
C PRO A 110 -5.70 -2.56 -10.85
N LEU A 111 -4.59 -3.31 -10.82
CA LEU A 111 -3.38 -2.95 -11.55
C LEU A 111 -3.57 -3.05 -13.06
N LEU A 112 -4.32 -4.04 -13.52
CA LEU A 112 -4.70 -4.21 -14.92
C LEU A 112 -5.66 -3.10 -15.36
N GLU A 113 -6.70 -2.84 -14.58
CA GLU A 113 -7.68 -1.77 -14.84
C GLU A 113 -7.03 -0.39 -14.94
N GLN A 114 -6.01 -0.12 -14.11
CA GLN A 114 -5.27 1.14 -14.09
C GLN A 114 -4.09 1.18 -15.07
N GLY A 115 -3.82 0.10 -15.81
CA GLY A 115 -2.73 0.03 -16.78
C GLY A 115 -1.31 0.00 -16.17
N HIS A 116 -1.17 -0.36 -14.91
CA HIS A 116 0.14 -0.51 -14.25
C HIS A 116 0.84 -1.83 -14.62
N VAL A 117 0.07 -2.82 -15.05
CA VAL A 117 0.56 -4.06 -15.62
C VAL A 117 -0.23 -4.42 -16.88
N GLN A 118 0.41 -5.13 -17.80
CA GLN A 118 -0.20 -5.68 -18.99
C GLN A 118 -0.39 -7.19 -18.81
N LEU A 119 -1.57 -7.72 -19.14
CA LEU A 119 -1.84 -9.15 -19.09
C LEU A 119 -1.08 -9.87 -20.22
N LEU A 120 -0.30 -10.89 -19.86
CA LEU A 120 0.32 -11.84 -20.79
C LEU A 120 -0.47 -13.14 -20.87
N GLY A 121 -1.11 -13.54 -19.77
CA GLY A 121 -1.97 -14.73 -19.74
C GLY A 121 -2.65 -14.90 -18.40
N ARG A 122 -3.74 -15.66 -18.39
CA ARG A 122 -4.50 -16.05 -17.20
C ARG A 122 -4.82 -17.53 -17.30
N GLY A 123 -4.75 -18.24 -16.18
CA GLY A 123 -5.09 -19.66 -16.10
C GLY A 123 -5.17 -20.12 -14.65
N GLU A 124 -5.26 -21.44 -14.45
CA GLU A 124 -5.20 -22.03 -13.12
C GLU A 124 -3.76 -21.99 -12.56
N ALA A 125 -3.65 -21.93 -11.24
CA ALA A 125 -2.39 -22.14 -10.55
C ALA A 125 -1.82 -23.55 -10.80
N GLU A 126 -0.50 -23.72 -10.69
CA GLU A 126 0.18 -25.01 -10.95
C GLU A 126 -0.28 -26.14 -10.02
N ASP A 127 -0.67 -25.80 -8.80
CA ASP A 127 -1.24 -26.72 -7.80
C ASP A 127 -2.75 -26.93 -7.96
N GLY A 128 -3.37 -26.33 -8.98
CA GLY A 128 -4.80 -26.43 -9.28
C GLY A 128 -5.69 -25.55 -8.40
N TRP A 129 -5.13 -24.69 -7.55
CA TRP A 129 -5.89 -23.86 -6.61
C TRP A 129 -5.69 -22.36 -6.84
N GLY A 130 -6.77 -21.70 -7.26
CA GLY A 130 -6.81 -20.26 -7.50
C GLY A 130 -6.39 -19.88 -8.92
N GLU A 131 -6.62 -18.62 -9.27
CA GLU A 131 -6.25 -18.07 -10.57
C GLU A 131 -4.83 -17.52 -10.58
N CYS A 132 -4.08 -17.84 -11.64
CA CYS A 132 -2.76 -17.31 -11.89
C CYS A 132 -2.78 -16.32 -13.05
N TYR A 133 -2.34 -15.08 -12.75
CA TYR A 133 -2.14 -14.01 -13.71
C TYR A 133 -0.66 -13.92 -14.04
N ARG A 134 -0.32 -14.04 -15.32
CA ARG A 134 1.00 -13.66 -15.84
C ARG A 134 0.89 -12.26 -16.42
N VAL A 135 1.65 -11.33 -15.87
CA VAL A 135 1.61 -9.92 -16.25
C VAL A 135 3.01 -9.34 -16.41
N THR A 136 3.12 -8.23 -17.11
CA THR A 136 4.36 -7.46 -17.20
C THR A 136 4.12 -6.04 -16.71
N CYS A 137 5.04 -5.51 -15.89
CA CYS A 137 4.96 -4.12 -15.46
C CYS A 137 5.09 -3.16 -16.65
N THR A 138 4.16 -2.22 -16.80
CA THR A 138 4.18 -1.26 -17.92
C THR A 138 5.26 -0.20 -17.79
N SER A 139 5.84 -0.01 -16.59
CA SER A 139 6.89 0.99 -16.35
C SER A 139 8.32 0.46 -16.51
N CYS A 140 8.58 -0.80 -16.14
CA CYS A 140 9.95 -1.36 -16.15
C CYS A 140 10.07 -2.71 -16.85
N THR A 141 8.99 -3.18 -17.49
CA THR A 141 8.92 -4.44 -18.24
C THR A 141 9.25 -5.72 -17.46
N GLN A 142 9.37 -5.65 -16.13
CA GLN A 142 9.55 -6.83 -15.28
C GLN A 142 8.33 -7.76 -15.39
N PRO A 143 8.52 -9.05 -15.74
CA PRO A 143 7.46 -10.04 -15.70
C PRO A 143 7.15 -10.45 -14.25
N TRP A 144 5.87 -10.73 -14.00
CA TRP A 144 5.34 -11.18 -12.73
C TRP A 144 4.30 -12.28 -12.93
N SER A 145 4.28 -13.23 -12.00
CA SER A 145 3.16 -14.12 -11.76
C SER A 145 2.47 -13.69 -10.46
N ALA A 146 1.15 -13.50 -10.52
CA ALA A 146 0.30 -13.23 -9.36
C ALA A 146 -0.72 -14.36 -9.25
N THR A 147 -0.60 -15.18 -8.21
CA THR A 147 -1.51 -16.30 -7.99
C THR A 147 -2.41 -16.01 -6.81
N GLU A 148 -3.71 -16.14 -7.01
CA GLU A 148 -4.69 -16.10 -5.94
C GLU A 148 -4.48 -17.31 -5.03
N ARG A 149 -4.46 -17.06 -3.74
CA ARG A 149 -4.33 -18.05 -2.70
C ARG A 149 -5.38 -17.81 -1.64
N GLU A 150 -5.75 -18.88 -0.96
CA GLU A 150 -6.73 -18.83 0.11
C GLU A 150 -6.30 -19.71 1.28
N TYR A 151 -6.55 -19.24 2.49
CA TYR A 151 -6.49 -20.06 3.71
C TYR A 151 -7.49 -19.52 4.74
N HIS A 152 -7.40 -18.22 5.04
CA HIS A 152 -8.32 -17.51 5.92
C HIS A 152 -9.06 -16.35 5.25
N TYR A 153 -8.52 -15.87 4.13
CA TYR A 153 -9.09 -14.87 3.22
C TYR A 153 -8.27 -14.90 1.92
N PRO A 154 -8.77 -14.36 0.81
CA PRO A 154 -8.02 -14.26 -0.44
C PRO A 154 -6.78 -13.37 -0.29
N TRP A 155 -5.65 -13.87 -0.76
CA TRP A 155 -4.39 -13.14 -0.84
C TRP A 155 -3.64 -13.48 -2.12
N TRP A 156 -2.63 -12.69 -2.46
CA TRP A 156 -1.94 -12.79 -3.73
C TRP A 156 -0.46 -13.11 -3.51
N GLU A 157 -0.04 -14.27 -4.00
CA GLU A 157 1.35 -14.65 -4.10
C GLU A 157 1.95 -14.04 -5.37
N TRP A 158 2.89 -13.11 -5.22
CA TRP A 158 3.60 -12.51 -6.34
C TRP A 158 5.01 -13.09 -6.46
N LYS A 159 5.36 -13.58 -7.65
CA LYS A 159 6.69 -14.08 -8.00
C LYS A 159 7.21 -13.34 -9.22
N ALA A 160 8.45 -12.84 -9.15
CA ALA A 160 9.13 -12.29 -10.30
C ALA A 160 9.45 -13.44 -11.28
N GLY A 161 9.21 -13.20 -12.57
CA GLY A 161 9.59 -14.10 -13.66
C GLY A 161 10.99 -13.83 -14.19
#